data_AF-A0A6L5QVD8-F1
#
_entry.id   AF-A0A6L5QVD8-F1
#
_cell.length_a   1.000
_cell.length_b   1.000
_cell.length_c   1.000
_cell.angle_alpha   90.00
_cell.angle_beta   90.00
_cell.angle_gamma   90.00
#
_symmetry.space_group_name_H-M   'P 1'
#
loop_
_entity.id
_entity.type
_entity.pdbx_description
1 polymer ?
#
loop_
_entity_poly.entity_id
_entity_poly.type
_entity_poly.pdbx_seq_one_letter_code
_entity_poly.pdbx_strand_id
1 'polypeptide(L)' 'MIRVEKVPKVTFYCYLISIGLISLVMAEQFLGWQWFSRESKITILVIAAIIGVSGSIYSIAKQLSRYLSKK' A
#
# COMPACT_ATOMS: atom_id res chain seq x y z
N MET A 1 -2.41 12.33 25.62
CA MET A 1 -2.01 12.66 24.23
C MET A 1 -1.59 11.39 23.53
N ILE A 2 -2.36 10.92 22.54
CA ILE A 2 -1.97 9.80 21.68
C ILE A 2 -0.78 10.30 20.85
N ARG A 3 0.43 9.90 21.22
CA ARG A 3 1.65 10.26 20.48
C ARG A 3 1.62 9.42 19.21
N VAL A 4 1.06 9.97 18.13
CA VAL A 4 1.05 9.34 16.81
C VAL A 4 2.51 9.17 16.39
N GLU A 5 3.06 7.98 16.59
CA GLU A 5 4.42 7.67 16.17
C GLU A 5 4.45 7.85 14.64
N LYS A 6 5.33 8.73 14.15
CA LYS A 6 5.43 9.04 12.72
C LYS A 6 5.54 7.74 11.95
N VAL A 7 4.55 7.47 11.10
CA VAL A 7 4.52 6.32 10.20
C VAL A 7 5.84 6.28 9.43
N PRO A 8 6.50 5.11 9.31
CA PRO A 8 7.76 5.03 8.58
C PRO A 8 7.57 5.57 7.17
N LYS A 9 8.52 6.39 6.69
CA LYS A 9 8.48 6.95 5.33
C LYS A 9 8.25 5.86 4.28
N VAL A 10 8.84 4.68 4.49
CA VAL A 10 8.68 3.50 3.63
C VAL A 10 7.21 3.07 3.53
N THR A 11 6.50 2.95 4.65
CA THR A 11 5.08 2.59 4.68
C THR A 11 4.21 3.62 3.95
N PHE A 12 4.54 4.91 4.09
CA PHE A 12 3.87 5.97 3.36
C PHE A 12 4.05 5.83 1.83
N TYR A 13 5.27 5.54 1.36
CA TYR A 13 5.52 5.28 -0.07
C TYR A 13 4.80 4.03 -0.57
N CYS A 14 4.75 2.94 0.21
CA CYS A 14 3.98 1.74 -0.15
C CYS A 14 2.50 2.05 -0.34
N TYR A 15 1.91 2.87 0.54
CA TYR A 15 0.51 3.28 0.39
C TYR A 15 0.29 4.18 -0.82
N LEU A 16 1.18 5.15 -1.08
CA LEU A 16 1.08 5.98 -2.28
C LEU A 16 1.13 5.15 -3.58
N ILE A 17 2.03 4.17 -3.65
CA ILE A 17 2.13 3.27 -4.82
C ILE A 17 0.85 2.43 -4.95
N SER A 18 0.38 1.85 -3.85
CA SER A 18 -0.84 1.05 -3.84
C SER A 18 -2.07 1.85 -4.30
N ILE A 19 -2.26 3.05 -3.75
CA ILE A 19 -3.36 3.95 -4.13
C ILE A 19 -3.23 4.37 -5.60
N GLY A 20 -2.01 4.66 -6.07
CA GLY A 20 -1.76 5.02 -7.48
C GLY A 20 -2.17 3.90 -8.44
N LEU A 21 -1.80 2.65 -8.14
CA LEU A 21 -2.16 1.49 -8.95
C LEU A 21 -3.68 1.24 -8.97
N ILE A 22 -4.35 1.34 -7.81
CA ILE A 22 -5.80 1.19 -7.71
C ILE A 22 -6.50 2.30 -8.50
N SER A 23 -6.03 3.54 -8.38
CA SER A 23 -6.58 4.70 -9.08
C SER A 23 -6.43 4.57 -10.59
N LEU A 24 -5.30 4.04 -11.07
CA LEU A 24 -5.08 3.76 -12.49
C LEU A 24 -6.08 2.74 -13.04
N VAL A 25 -6.29 1.64 -12.32
CA VAL A 25 -7.25 0.60 -12.72
C VAL A 25 -8.69 1.15 -12.71
N MET A 26 -9.05 1.94 -11.69
CA MET A 26 -10.35 2.60 -11.63
C MET A 26 -10.53 3.60 -12.76
N ALA A 27 -9.54 4.46 -13.04
CA ALA A 27 -9.60 5.44 -14.10
C ALA A 27 -9.79 4.78 -15.48
N GLU A 28 -9.08 3.69 -15.74
CA GLU A 28 -9.22 2.91 -16.97
C GLU A 28 -10.65 2.35 -17.11
N GLN A 29 -11.23 1.84 -16.02
CA GLN A 29 -12.61 1.32 -16.00
C GLN A 29 -13.68 2.42 -16.17
N PHE A 30 -13.48 3.60 -15.57
CA PHE A 30 -14.43 4.72 -15.65
C PHE A 30 -14.34 5.51 -16.96
N LEU A 31 -13.13 5.66 -17.52
CA LEU A 31 -12.90 6.38 -18.78
C LEU A 31 -13.09 5.49 -20.01
N GLY A 32 -13.39 4.20 -19.82
CA GLY A 32 -13.62 3.25 -20.91
C GLY A 32 -12.37 2.96 -21.74
N TRP A 33 -11.19 3.21 -21.19
CA TRP A 33 -9.93 2.86 -21.83
C TRP A 33 -9.82 1.33 -21.87
N GLN A 34 -9.39 0.75 -22.99
CA GLN A 34 -9.15 -0.70 -23.12
C GLN A 34 -7.66 -0.99 -23.14
N TRP A 35 -6.95 -0.52 -22.11
CA TRP A 35 -5.49 -0.67 -22.05
C TRP A 35 -5.10 -2.01 -21.45
N PHE A 36 -5.95 -2.57 -20.60
CA PHE A 36 -5.64 -3.81 -19.88
C PHE A 36 -6.74 -4.85 -20.06
N SER A 37 -6.35 -6.11 -20.25
CA SER A 37 -7.26 -7.25 -20.14
C SER A 37 -7.82 -7.34 -18.72
N ARG A 38 -8.99 -7.95 -18.56
CA ARG A 38 -9.63 -8.18 -17.25
C ARG A 38 -8.70 -8.94 -16.30
N GLU A 39 -7.97 -9.93 -16.81
CA GLU A 39 -7.00 -10.68 -16.01
C GLU A 39 -5.88 -9.77 -15.50
N SER A 40 -5.33 -8.92 -16.38
CA SER A 40 -4.28 -7.95 -16.02
C SER A 40 -4.75 -6.95 -14.96
N LYS A 41 -5.99 -6.45 -15.04
CA LYS A 41 -6.57 -5.55 -14.02
C LYS A 41 -6.62 -6.22 -12.65
N ILE A 42 -7.05 -7.47 -12.60
CA ILE A 42 -7.10 -8.25 -11.35
C ILE A 42 -5.68 -8.43 -10.80
N THR A 43 -4.71 -8.80 -11.64
CA THR A 43 -3.31 -8.94 -11.23
C THR A 43 -2.74 -7.64 -10.65
N ILE A 44 -2.99 -6.48 -11.29
CA ILE A 44 -2.54 -5.17 -10.81
C ILE A 44 -3.15 -4.86 -9.44
N LEU A 45 -4.45 -5.13 -9.25
CA LEU A 45 -5.13 -4.92 -7.96
C LEU A 45 -4.56 -5.82 -6.86
N VAL A 46 -4.29 -7.09 -7.16
CA VAL A 46 -3.66 -8.03 -6.21
C VAL A 46 -2.27 -7.53 -5.81
N ILE A 47 -1.45 -7.10 -6.77
CA ILE A 47 -0.12 -6.53 -6.50
C ILE A 47 -0.24 -5.27 -5.62
N ALA A 48 -1.17 -4.37 -5.94
CA ALA A 48 -1.42 -3.16 -5.15
C ALA A 48 -1.80 -3.50 -3.70
N ALA A 49 -2.63 -4.51 -3.49
CA ALA A 49 -3.01 -4.99 -2.16
C ALA A 49 -1.80 -5.55 -1.40
N ILE A 50 -0.97 -6.38 -2.04
CA ILE A 50 0.25 -6.95 -1.42
C ILE A 50 1.22 -5.84 -1.01
N ILE A 51 1.41 -4.81 -1.84
CA ILE A 51 2.25 -3.65 -1.54
C ILE A 51 1.69 -2.89 -0.31
N GLY A 52 0.38 -2.66 -0.25
CA GLY A 52 -0.25 -1.99 0.89
C GLY A 52 -0.11 -2.80 2.20
N VAL A 53 -0.32 -4.11 2.14
CA VAL A 53 -0.20 -5.00 3.29
C VAL A 53 1.24 -5.09 3.77
N SER A 54 2.22 -5.25 2.87
CA SER A 54 3.63 -5.30 3.22
C SER A 54 4.13 -4.01 3.88
N GLY A 55 3.69 -2.84 3.40
CA GLY A 55 3.95 -1.56 4.06
C GLY A 55 3.43 -1.50 5.50
N SER A 56 2.24 -2.07 5.74
CA SER A 56 1.63 -2.17 7.06
C SER A 56 2.42 -3.11 7.98
N ILE A 57 2.79 -4.30 7.50
CA ILE A 57 3.59 -5.28 8.24
C ILE A 57 4.94 -4.67 8.64
N TYR A 58 5.62 -3.98 7.73
CA TYR A 58 6.88 -3.30 8.03
C TYR A 58 6.73 -2.25 9.14
N SER A 59 5.65 -1.47 9.11
CA SER A 59 5.36 -0.48 10.14
C SER A 59 5.19 -1.11 11.52
N ILE A 60 4.40 -2.19 11.59
CA ILE A 60 4.14 -2.92 12.83
C ILE A 60 5.42 -3.58 13.35
N ALA A 61 6.18 -4.25 12.49
CA ALA A 61 7.45 -4.88 12.87
C ALA A 61 8.46 -3.86 13.43
N LYS A 62 8.54 -2.68 12.81
CA LYS A 62 9.42 -1.60 13.28
C LYS A 62 8.99 -1.03 14.63
N GLN A 63 7.69 -0.83 14.83
CA GLN A 63 7.14 -0.38 16.11
C GLN A 63 7.39 -1.44 17.22
N LEU A 64 7.17 -2.72 16.91
CA LEU A 64 7.41 -3.83 17.82
C LEU A 64 8.89 -3.94 18.22
N SER A 65 9.81 -3.84 17.25
CA SER A 65 11.26 -3.85 17.50
C SER A 65 11.69 -2.71 18.43
N ARG A 66 11.16 -1.49 18.22
CA ARG A 66 11.44 -0.35 19.10
C ARG A 66 10.89 -0.55 20.52
N TYR A 67 9.72 -1.14 20.64
CA TYR A 67 9.12 -1.45 21.93
C TYR A 67 9.95 -2.47 22.71
N LEU A 68 10.38 -3.54 22.05
CA LEU A 68 11.23 -4.58 22.65
C LEU A 68 12.63 -4.05 23.00
N SER A 69 13.23 -3.20 22.16
CA SER A 69 14.57 -2.66 22.40
C SER A 69 14.63 -1.58 23.51
N LYS A 70 13.48 -1.04 23.94
CA LYS A 70 13.39 -0.09 25.06
C LYS A 70 13.23 -0.76 26.42
N LYS A 71 13.10 -2.08 26.45
CA LYS A 71 12.99 -2.90 27.65
C LYS A 71 14.33 -3.59 27.90
#